data_AF-A0A6P0SUI5-F1
#
_entry.id   AF-A0A6P0SUI5-F1
#
_cell.length_a   1.000
_cell.length_b   1.000
_cell.length_c   1.000
_cell.angle_alpha   90.00
_cell.angle_beta   90.00
_cell.angle_gamma   90.00
#
_symmetry.space_group_name_H-M   'P 1'
#
loop_
_entity.id
_entity.type
_entity.pdbx_description
1 polymer ?
#
loop_
_entity_poly.entity_id
_entity_poly.type
_entity_poly.pdbx_seq_one_letter_code
_entity_poly.pdbx_strand_id
1 'polypeptide(L)'
;VYVQAPDFAGKRTALFGMTRTGKSNTVKKIIQSCVEMSDNALLQLDKETESPEEVLKPFTDDNNPKYPIGQIIFDINGEYANPNLQDKGTAIFDLYQNSTVRYSTVPKPGFLEMKVNFFQEVENGFELIKSYPTIADDTSRFVVNFKSVDLNQPEDYGTNCSSSIRHDRRVAVYLCCLYRAGFKASPKFKVKFKANQDVRDAVSPGVDPSEGITLEKCVDWWESLWNIYDNNSAFSTYKKQKGHEWADEDLKALLVMLTLKSKSGGRADCSGFRILNPVREQHTSTLQTPYDQDILNKLRQGKIIIVDLSLGNPEIQAMFSERICRRIFTDAIARFTSTRPNNFIQFYFEEAHNLFPKKEDRDLSQIYNRLAKEGAKFNLGLIYATQEVSSISSNILKATQNWFISHLNNEDEIRELRKYYDFSDFTESLIRFSQDTDKGFVRMKTYSNPFVIPVQIDRFPPEKKF
;
A
#
# COMPACT_ATOMS: atom_id res chain seq x y z
N VAL A 1 6.02 -30.36 -18.11
CA VAL A 1 6.63 -29.17 -18.74
C VAL A 1 7.63 -28.60 -17.76
N TYR A 2 8.86 -28.36 -18.17
CA TYR A 2 9.84 -27.67 -17.33
C TYR A 2 9.67 -26.17 -17.54
N VAL A 3 9.69 -25.42 -16.44
CA VAL A 3 9.60 -23.96 -16.41
C VAL A 3 10.87 -23.41 -15.77
N GLN A 4 11.36 -22.27 -16.25
CA GLN A 4 12.61 -21.68 -15.77
C GLN A 4 12.34 -20.39 -14.99
N ALA A 5 13.31 -19.92 -14.18
CA ALA A 5 13.12 -18.67 -13.44
C ALA A 5 12.78 -17.46 -14.32
N PRO A 6 13.37 -17.29 -15.52
CA PRO A 6 13.01 -16.22 -16.44
C PRO A 6 11.57 -16.27 -16.95
N ASP A 7 10.86 -17.39 -16.80
CA ASP A 7 9.43 -17.45 -17.13
C ASP A 7 8.59 -16.68 -16.13
N PHE A 8 8.95 -16.66 -14.84
CA PHE A 8 8.09 -16.07 -13.80
C PHE A 8 8.71 -14.89 -13.08
N ALA A 9 10.00 -14.94 -12.74
CA ALA A 9 10.65 -13.91 -11.95
C ALA A 9 10.68 -12.58 -12.71
N GLY A 10 10.01 -11.56 -12.15
CA GLY A 10 9.91 -10.23 -12.78
C GLY A 10 8.99 -10.19 -14.01
N LYS A 11 8.22 -11.26 -14.26
CA LYS A 11 7.28 -11.34 -15.39
C LYS A 11 5.84 -11.14 -14.93
N ARG A 12 4.98 -10.87 -15.90
CA ARG A 12 3.54 -10.75 -15.73
C ARG A 12 2.89 -12.06 -16.12
N THR A 13 2.09 -12.60 -15.23
CA THR A 13 1.43 -13.88 -15.38
C THR A 13 -0.05 -13.72 -15.03
N ALA A 14 -0.90 -14.02 -15.99
CA ALA A 14 -2.34 -14.04 -15.80
C ALA A 14 -2.83 -15.44 -15.48
N LEU A 15 -3.72 -15.53 -14.49
CA LEU A 15 -4.47 -16.74 -14.18
C LEU A 15 -5.97 -16.47 -14.32
N PHE A 16 -6.59 -17.13 -15.29
CA PHE A 16 -8.01 -16.97 -15.57
C PHE A 16 -8.78 -18.25 -15.34
N GLY A 17 -9.96 -18.10 -14.74
CA GLY A 17 -10.92 -19.18 -14.59
C GLY A 17 -11.83 -19.03 -13.39
N MET A 18 -12.89 -19.83 -13.40
CA MET A 18 -13.92 -19.84 -12.35
C MET A 18 -13.37 -20.34 -11.00
N THR A 19 -14.07 -20.03 -9.91
CA THR A 19 -13.73 -20.61 -8.60
C THR A 19 -13.75 -22.14 -8.67
N ARG A 20 -12.82 -22.80 -7.96
CA ARG A 20 -12.71 -24.27 -7.83
C ARG A 20 -12.26 -25.04 -9.08
N THR A 21 -11.87 -24.37 -10.16
CA THR A 21 -11.37 -25.03 -11.39
C THR A 21 -9.86 -25.31 -11.36
N GLY A 22 -9.13 -24.77 -10.38
CA GLY A 22 -7.67 -24.93 -10.25
C GLY A 22 -6.86 -23.62 -10.24
N LYS A 23 -7.52 -22.46 -10.34
CA LYS A 23 -6.87 -21.13 -10.28
C LYS A 23 -5.97 -20.95 -9.05
N SER A 24 -6.53 -21.02 -7.83
CA SER A 24 -5.76 -20.84 -6.59
C SER A 24 -4.66 -21.90 -6.41
N ASN A 25 -4.91 -23.15 -6.83
CA ASN A 25 -3.91 -24.22 -6.80
C ASN A 25 -2.71 -23.90 -7.71
N THR A 26 -2.98 -23.37 -8.91
CA THR A 26 -1.94 -22.91 -9.83
C THR A 26 -1.13 -21.75 -9.21
N VAL A 27 -1.77 -20.79 -8.55
CA VAL A 27 -1.07 -19.73 -7.80
C VAL A 27 -0.15 -20.32 -6.73
N LYS A 28 -0.65 -21.26 -5.91
CA LYS A 28 0.14 -21.96 -4.88
C LYS A 28 1.36 -22.68 -5.48
N LYS A 29 1.21 -23.32 -6.64
CA LYS A 29 2.32 -23.97 -7.37
C LYS A 29 3.33 -22.97 -7.92
N ILE A 30 2.91 -21.81 -8.40
CA ILE A 30 3.82 -20.75 -8.84
C ILE A 30 4.58 -20.15 -7.64
N ILE A 31 3.91 -19.93 -6.51
CA ILE A 31 4.57 -19.51 -5.25
C ILE A 31 5.64 -20.53 -4.87
N GLN A 32 5.32 -21.83 -4.88
CA GLN A 32 6.29 -22.89 -4.62
C GLN A 32 7.48 -22.82 -5.58
N SER A 33 7.25 -22.66 -6.89
CA SER A 33 8.35 -22.51 -7.86
C SER A 33 9.21 -21.29 -7.58
N CYS A 34 8.63 -20.15 -7.18
CA CYS A 34 9.40 -18.97 -6.78
C CYS A 34 10.22 -19.22 -5.49
N VAL A 35 9.74 -20.02 -4.55
CA VAL A 35 10.55 -20.46 -3.39
C VAL A 35 11.73 -21.30 -3.84
N GLU A 36 11.50 -22.32 -4.65
CA GLU A 36 12.57 -23.20 -5.18
C GLU A 36 13.62 -22.40 -5.96
N MET A 37 13.20 -21.41 -6.76
CA MET A 37 14.10 -20.48 -7.46
C MET A 37 14.87 -19.58 -6.48
N SER A 38 14.21 -19.11 -5.43
CA SER A 38 14.82 -18.26 -4.40
C SER A 38 15.89 -19.01 -3.60
N ASP A 39 15.68 -20.29 -3.33
CA ASP A 39 16.63 -21.14 -2.60
C ASP A 39 17.90 -21.44 -3.41
N ASN A 40 17.80 -21.35 -4.74
CA ASN A 40 18.94 -21.49 -5.66
C ASN A 40 19.72 -20.17 -5.86
N ALA A 41 19.32 -19.07 -5.22
CA ALA A 41 20.03 -17.80 -5.32
C ALA A 41 21.37 -17.85 -4.58
N LEU A 42 22.43 -17.40 -5.24
CA LEU A 42 23.80 -17.51 -4.73
C LEU A 42 24.23 -16.31 -3.87
N LEU A 43 23.64 -15.13 -4.11
CA LEU A 43 24.05 -13.88 -3.49
C LEU A 43 22.99 -13.37 -2.51
N GLN A 44 23.42 -12.59 -1.52
CA GLN A 44 22.52 -11.84 -0.65
C GLN A 44 22.53 -10.38 -1.05
N LEU A 45 21.33 -9.81 -1.21
CA LEU A 45 21.18 -8.42 -1.62
C LEU A 45 21.89 -7.48 -0.64
N ASP A 46 22.58 -6.47 -1.16
CA ASP A 46 23.34 -5.44 -0.42
C ASP A 46 24.53 -5.95 0.43
N LYS A 47 24.94 -7.22 0.29
CA LYS A 47 26.14 -7.76 0.95
C LYS A 47 27.34 -7.87 0.04
N GLU A 48 27.11 -8.14 -1.24
CA GLU A 48 28.15 -8.35 -2.23
C GLU A 48 28.43 -7.08 -3.02
N THR A 49 29.67 -6.90 -3.48
CA THR A 49 30.05 -5.79 -4.36
C THR A 49 30.14 -6.31 -5.80
N GLU A 50 29.23 -5.88 -6.65
CA GLU A 50 29.21 -6.20 -8.08
C GLU A 50 29.59 -4.98 -8.92
N SER A 51 30.13 -5.21 -10.12
CA SER A 51 30.35 -4.13 -11.08
C SER A 51 28.99 -3.57 -11.57
N PRO A 52 28.93 -2.29 -12.02
CA PRO A 52 27.71 -1.71 -12.56
C PRO A 52 27.04 -2.55 -13.68
N GLU A 53 27.84 -3.20 -14.51
CA GLU A 53 27.37 -4.07 -15.61
C GLU A 53 26.71 -5.35 -15.08
N GLU A 54 27.27 -5.93 -14.02
CA GLU A 54 26.73 -7.14 -13.39
C GLU A 54 25.47 -6.86 -12.58
N VAL A 55 25.37 -5.69 -11.95
CA VAL A 55 24.17 -5.25 -11.22
C VAL A 55 22.92 -5.24 -12.12
N LEU A 56 23.08 -4.96 -13.42
CA LEU A 56 21.97 -4.91 -14.38
C LEU A 56 21.54 -6.29 -14.90
N LYS A 57 22.29 -7.37 -14.61
CA LYS A 57 21.95 -8.74 -14.99
C LYS A 57 21.28 -9.44 -13.80
N PRO A 58 19.95 -9.64 -13.82
CA PRO A 58 19.25 -10.15 -12.64
C PRO A 58 19.33 -11.69 -12.48
N PHE A 59 19.80 -12.39 -13.50
CA PHE A 59 19.99 -13.85 -13.51
C PHE A 59 21.47 -14.20 -13.65
N THR A 60 21.82 -15.40 -13.19
CA THR A 60 23.08 -16.08 -13.52
C THR A 60 23.03 -16.69 -14.92
N ASP A 61 24.16 -17.18 -15.42
CA ASP A 61 24.24 -17.84 -16.74
C ASP A 61 23.37 -19.11 -16.82
N ASP A 62 23.13 -19.77 -15.69
CA ASP A 62 22.24 -20.94 -15.57
C ASP A 62 20.76 -20.56 -15.40
N ASN A 63 20.40 -19.29 -15.64
CA ASN A 63 19.04 -18.75 -15.49
C ASN A 63 18.47 -18.83 -14.07
N ASN A 64 19.31 -18.91 -13.03
CA ASN A 64 18.87 -18.76 -11.64
C ASN A 64 18.86 -17.28 -11.23
N PRO A 65 17.95 -16.85 -10.35
CA PRO A 65 18.00 -15.48 -9.83
C PRO A 65 19.28 -15.26 -9.04
N LYS A 66 19.95 -14.11 -9.20
CA LYS A 66 21.16 -13.81 -8.43
C LYS A 66 20.89 -13.69 -6.92
N TYR A 67 19.73 -13.12 -6.58
CA TYR A 67 19.31 -12.86 -5.21
C TYR A 67 17.97 -13.54 -4.88
N PRO A 68 17.70 -13.85 -3.60
CA PRO A 68 16.43 -14.39 -3.14
C PRO A 68 15.22 -13.57 -3.60
N ILE A 69 14.15 -14.27 -4.01
CA ILE A 69 12.93 -13.65 -4.56
C ILE A 69 12.00 -13.28 -3.41
N GLY A 70 11.70 -12.00 -3.25
CA GLY A 70 10.64 -11.54 -2.36
C GLY A 70 9.28 -11.85 -2.96
N GLN A 71 8.31 -12.28 -2.15
CA GLN A 71 6.96 -12.59 -2.62
C GLN A 71 5.94 -11.87 -1.76
N ILE A 72 4.96 -11.19 -2.37
CA ILE A 72 3.88 -10.52 -1.63
C ILE A 72 2.51 -10.91 -2.16
N ILE A 73 1.68 -11.46 -1.29
CA ILE A 73 0.34 -11.98 -1.61
C ILE A 73 -0.70 -11.07 -0.97
N PHE A 74 -1.55 -10.46 -1.79
CA PHE A 74 -2.72 -9.70 -1.35
C PHE A 74 -3.92 -10.63 -1.28
N ASP A 75 -4.17 -11.17 -0.09
CA ASP A 75 -5.14 -12.24 0.14
C ASP A 75 -6.51 -11.67 0.53
N ILE A 76 -7.33 -11.40 -0.49
CA ILE A 76 -8.68 -10.84 -0.33
C ILE A 76 -9.64 -11.84 0.33
N ASN A 77 -9.45 -13.14 0.11
CA ASN A 77 -10.37 -14.18 0.59
C ASN A 77 -9.85 -14.92 1.83
N GLY A 78 -8.62 -14.65 2.26
CA GLY A 78 -7.97 -15.31 3.40
C GLY A 78 -7.52 -16.74 3.12
N GLU A 79 -7.49 -17.16 1.85
CA GLU A 79 -7.21 -18.54 1.41
C GLU A 79 -5.73 -18.95 1.64
N TYR A 80 -4.82 -17.97 1.65
CA TYR A 80 -3.38 -18.17 1.77
C TYR A 80 -2.87 -17.90 3.19
N ALA A 81 -3.53 -16.97 3.90
CA ALA A 81 -3.17 -16.52 5.24
C ALA A 81 -3.54 -17.52 6.35
N ASN A 82 -4.61 -18.28 6.15
CA ASN A 82 -5.20 -19.16 7.17
C ASN A 82 -5.34 -20.61 6.66
N PRO A 83 -5.22 -21.63 7.54
CA PRO A 83 -5.52 -23.00 7.17
C PRO A 83 -6.97 -23.12 6.75
N ASN A 84 -7.22 -23.40 5.48
CA ASN A 84 -8.57 -23.49 4.94
C ASN A 84 -9.16 -24.87 5.32
N LEU A 85 -10.26 -24.89 6.09
CA LEU A 85 -11.00 -26.12 6.43
C LEU A 85 -11.47 -26.89 5.16
N GLN A 86 -11.55 -26.20 4.02
CA GLN A 86 -12.04 -26.70 2.75
C GLN A 86 -11.02 -27.51 1.95
N ASP A 87 -9.71 -27.27 2.12
CA ASP A 87 -8.67 -27.87 1.28
C ASP A 87 -8.03 -29.14 1.87
N LYS A 88 -8.44 -29.58 3.07
CA LYS A 88 -7.79 -30.69 3.82
C LYS A 88 -6.24 -30.60 3.76
N GLY A 89 -5.69 -29.39 3.71
CA GLY A 89 -4.35 -29.14 3.19
C GLY A 89 -3.68 -27.91 3.81
N THR A 90 -2.37 -28.05 3.95
CA THR A 90 -1.37 -27.12 4.48
C THR A 90 -1.41 -25.79 3.71
N ALA A 91 -1.67 -24.65 4.38
CA ALA A 91 -1.57 -23.33 3.77
C ALA A 91 -0.11 -23.04 3.33
N ILE A 92 0.11 -22.03 2.47
CA ILE A 92 1.48 -21.59 2.12
C ILE A 92 2.28 -21.30 3.40
N PHE A 93 1.64 -20.63 4.36
CA PHE A 93 2.22 -20.39 5.68
C PHE A 93 2.64 -21.68 6.38
N ASP A 94 1.82 -22.74 6.33
CA ASP A 94 2.10 -23.98 7.05
C ASP A 94 3.30 -24.75 6.46
N LEU A 95 3.60 -24.63 5.16
CA LEU A 95 4.80 -25.21 4.55
C LEU A 95 6.06 -24.35 4.77
N TYR A 96 5.91 -23.02 4.77
CA TYR A 96 7.03 -22.07 4.76
C TYR A 96 7.03 -21.15 5.98
N GLN A 97 6.71 -21.68 7.17
CA GLN A 97 6.54 -20.90 8.40
C GLN A 97 7.73 -19.98 8.72
N ASN A 98 8.97 -20.44 8.51
CA ASN A 98 10.18 -19.68 8.80
C ASN A 98 10.49 -18.55 7.79
N SER A 99 9.89 -18.62 6.60
CA SER A 99 10.09 -17.68 5.50
C SER A 99 8.88 -16.79 5.26
N THR A 100 7.76 -17.07 5.92
CA THR A 100 6.49 -16.36 5.72
C THR A 100 6.18 -15.43 6.89
N VAL A 101 5.87 -14.17 6.58
CA VAL A 101 5.37 -13.20 7.56
C VAL A 101 3.99 -12.71 7.12
N ARG A 102 3.06 -12.68 8.06
CA ARG A 102 1.65 -12.34 7.78
C ARG A 102 1.29 -11.01 8.42
N TYR A 103 0.55 -10.19 7.68
CA TYR A 103 0.09 -8.87 8.09
C TYR A 103 -1.43 -8.80 8.00
N SER A 104 -2.06 -8.05 8.90
CA SER A 104 -3.51 -7.81 8.85
C SER A 104 -3.85 -6.39 9.30
N THR A 105 -4.95 -5.87 8.78
CA THR A 105 -5.58 -4.61 9.23
C THR A 105 -6.29 -4.77 10.58
N VAL A 106 -6.61 -6.01 10.96
CA VAL A 106 -7.31 -6.34 12.20
C VAL A 106 -6.38 -7.17 13.11
N PRO A 107 -6.37 -6.95 14.43
CA PRO A 107 -5.58 -7.77 15.35
C PRO A 107 -5.92 -9.26 15.26
N LYS A 108 -4.91 -10.11 15.00
CA LYS A 108 -5.05 -11.58 14.92
C LYS A 108 -3.80 -12.27 15.47
N PRO A 109 -3.93 -13.43 16.16
CA PRO A 109 -2.77 -14.19 16.62
C PRO A 109 -1.86 -14.63 15.47
N GLY A 110 -0.55 -14.34 15.58
CA GLY A 110 0.44 -14.72 14.57
C GLY A 110 0.47 -13.84 13.31
N PHE A 111 -0.16 -12.65 13.37
CA PHE A 111 -0.10 -11.60 12.35
C PHE A 111 0.52 -10.32 12.93
N LEU A 112 1.26 -9.59 12.10
CA LEU A 112 1.69 -8.23 12.39
C LEU A 112 0.58 -7.24 12.00
N GLU A 113 0.33 -6.25 12.84
CA GLU A 113 -0.71 -5.25 12.60
C GLU A 113 -0.24 -4.14 11.65
N MET A 114 -1.01 -3.88 10.60
CA MET A 114 -0.81 -2.75 9.69
C MET A 114 -1.51 -1.51 10.25
N LYS A 115 -0.93 -0.92 11.29
CA LYS A 115 -1.42 0.34 11.88
C LYS A 115 -0.46 1.48 11.60
N VAL A 116 -1.01 2.69 11.54
CA VAL A 116 -0.26 3.92 11.28
C VAL A 116 0.04 4.63 12.60
N ASN A 117 1.27 5.07 12.79
CA ASN A 117 1.58 5.97 13.89
C ASN A 117 1.29 7.41 13.46
N PHE A 118 0.07 7.89 13.66
CA PHE A 118 -0.40 9.23 13.22
C PHE A 118 0.43 10.40 13.77
N PHE A 119 1.20 10.20 14.85
CA PHE A 119 2.12 11.22 15.38
C PHE A 119 3.48 11.25 14.68
N GLN A 120 3.90 10.14 14.05
CA GLN A 120 5.20 10.00 13.36
C GLN A 120 5.06 10.06 11.84
N GLU A 121 3.94 9.56 11.33
CA GLU A 121 3.64 9.44 9.91
C GLU A 121 2.56 10.47 9.54
N VAL A 122 2.82 11.76 9.76
CA VAL A 122 1.82 12.84 9.67
C VAL A 122 1.10 12.85 8.33
N GLU A 123 1.84 12.87 7.22
CA GLU A 123 1.28 12.90 5.86
C GLU A 123 0.39 11.68 5.59
N ASN A 124 0.94 10.47 5.77
CA ASN A 124 0.20 9.23 5.51
C ASN A 124 -1.00 9.04 6.44
N GLY A 125 -0.85 9.41 7.72
CA GLY A 125 -1.94 9.37 8.69
C GLY A 125 -3.04 10.35 8.32
N PHE A 126 -2.68 11.53 7.82
CA PHE A 126 -3.65 12.51 7.39
C PHE A 126 -4.41 12.10 6.13
N GLU A 127 -3.72 11.53 5.13
CA GLU A 127 -4.39 10.94 3.95
C GLU A 127 -5.37 9.82 4.36
N LEU A 128 -4.99 8.97 5.31
CA LEU A 128 -5.88 7.95 5.86
C LEU A 128 -7.12 8.55 6.54
N ILE A 129 -6.95 9.61 7.32
CA ILE A 129 -8.08 10.32 7.93
C ILE A 129 -9.03 10.85 6.85
N LYS A 130 -8.51 11.44 5.78
CA LYS A 130 -9.33 12.01 4.70
C LYS A 130 -10.09 10.94 3.91
N SER A 131 -9.47 9.79 3.68
CA SER A 131 -10.07 8.66 2.95
C SER A 131 -11.02 7.83 3.80
N TYR A 132 -11.00 7.96 5.13
CA TYR A 132 -11.87 7.18 6.00
C TYR A 132 -13.35 7.52 5.74
N PRO A 133 -14.25 6.54 5.52
CA PRO A 133 -15.57 6.80 4.92
C PRO A 133 -16.42 7.83 5.69
N THR A 134 -16.41 7.78 7.03
CA THR A 134 -17.17 8.75 7.86
C THR A 134 -16.69 10.20 7.73
N ILE A 135 -15.49 10.43 7.17
CA ILE A 135 -14.89 11.75 6.95
C ILE A 135 -14.91 12.09 5.46
N ALA A 136 -14.63 11.10 4.59
CA ALA A 136 -14.68 11.25 3.14
C ALA A 136 -16.06 11.73 2.67
N ASP A 137 -17.14 11.14 3.19
CA ASP A 137 -18.52 11.45 2.82
C ASP A 137 -19.10 12.69 3.53
N ASP A 138 -18.42 13.21 4.56
CA ASP A 138 -18.90 14.38 5.29
C ASP A 138 -18.71 15.66 4.46
N THR A 139 -19.83 16.32 4.14
CA THR A 139 -19.91 17.52 3.31
C THR A 139 -20.07 18.81 4.12
N SER A 140 -20.06 18.72 5.45
CA SER A 140 -20.11 19.90 6.30
C SER A 140 -18.90 20.80 6.05
N ARG A 141 -19.13 22.12 6.06
CA ARG A 141 -18.12 23.11 5.64
C ARG A 141 -16.80 22.99 6.40
N PHE A 142 -16.84 22.71 7.71
CA PHE A 142 -15.61 22.58 8.50
C PHE A 142 -14.82 21.30 8.13
N VAL A 143 -15.51 20.20 7.78
CA VAL A 143 -14.84 18.97 7.33
C VAL A 143 -14.29 19.12 5.93
N VAL A 144 -15.01 19.80 5.02
CA VAL A 144 -14.50 20.13 3.68
C VAL A 144 -13.22 20.96 3.78
N ASN A 145 -13.21 22.00 4.62
CA ASN A 145 -12.02 22.82 4.85
C ASN A 145 -10.89 22.03 5.53
N PHE A 146 -11.20 21.10 6.43
CA PHE A 146 -10.21 20.22 7.04
C PHE A 146 -9.58 19.28 5.99
N LYS A 147 -10.40 18.66 5.12
CA LYS A 147 -9.92 17.77 4.05
C LYS A 147 -9.04 18.47 3.02
N SER A 148 -9.18 19.80 2.84
CA SER A 148 -8.35 20.56 1.91
C SER A 148 -7.00 20.99 2.46
N VAL A 149 -6.74 20.81 3.77
CA VAL A 149 -5.46 21.19 4.39
C VAL A 149 -4.31 20.42 3.75
N ASP A 150 -3.20 21.10 3.51
CA ASP A 150 -1.95 20.45 3.08
C ASP A 150 -0.98 20.28 4.25
N LEU A 151 -0.74 19.03 4.65
CA LEU A 151 0.25 18.65 5.66
C LEU A 151 1.53 18.07 5.05
N ASN A 152 1.71 18.12 3.73
CA ASN A 152 2.94 17.67 3.11
C ASN A 152 4.09 18.61 3.43
N GLN A 153 5.27 18.05 3.65
CA GLN A 153 6.49 18.82 3.82
C GLN A 153 6.80 19.54 2.50
N PRO A 154 6.94 20.88 2.50
CA PRO A 154 7.21 21.63 1.29
C PRO A 154 8.62 21.33 0.75
N GLU A 155 8.79 21.36 -0.58
CA GLU A 155 10.09 21.10 -1.23
C GLU A 155 11.19 22.06 -0.75
N ASP A 156 10.83 23.29 -0.44
CA ASP A 156 11.72 24.35 0.02
C ASP A 156 11.89 24.40 1.56
N TYR A 157 11.46 23.38 2.29
CA TYR A 157 11.47 23.36 3.77
C TYR A 157 12.83 23.74 4.38
N GLY A 158 13.93 23.25 3.80
CA GLY A 158 15.29 23.51 4.28
C GLY A 158 15.86 24.88 3.91
N THR A 159 15.30 25.56 2.90
CA THR A 159 15.83 26.82 2.36
C THR A 159 14.94 28.02 2.66
N ASN A 160 13.64 27.80 2.81
CA ASN A 160 12.63 28.83 3.07
C ASN A 160 12.10 28.75 4.51
N CYS A 161 12.62 29.62 5.37
CA CYS A 161 12.22 29.71 6.77
C CYS A 161 10.72 30.04 6.94
N SER A 162 10.13 30.85 6.06
CA SER A 162 8.70 31.19 6.15
C SER A 162 7.80 30.01 5.80
N SER A 163 8.20 29.21 4.80
CA SER A 163 7.49 28.00 4.37
C SER A 163 7.50 26.94 5.47
N SER A 164 8.68 26.62 6.01
CA SER A 164 8.85 25.67 7.12
C SER A 164 8.08 26.09 8.38
N ILE A 165 8.15 27.36 8.78
CA ILE A 165 7.42 27.84 9.96
C ILE A 165 5.89 27.65 9.81
N ARG A 166 5.32 27.91 8.63
CA ARG A 166 3.88 27.70 8.40
C ARG A 166 3.52 26.21 8.42
N HIS A 167 4.34 25.38 7.80
CA HIS A 167 4.18 23.93 7.85
C HIS A 167 4.22 23.40 9.29
N ASP A 168 5.24 23.75 10.09
CA ASP A 168 5.39 23.32 11.49
C ASP A 168 4.19 23.68 12.35
N ARG A 169 3.61 24.88 12.13
CA ARG A 169 2.40 25.33 12.84
C ARG A 169 1.19 24.47 12.49
N ARG A 170 0.97 24.18 11.19
CA ARG A 170 -0.13 23.31 10.73
C ARG A 170 0.01 21.92 11.35
N VAL A 171 1.20 21.32 11.27
CA VAL A 171 1.50 20.03 11.89
C VAL A 171 1.25 20.08 13.41
N ALA A 172 1.69 21.12 14.10
CA ALA A 172 1.49 21.24 15.55
C ALA A 172 0.01 21.25 15.95
N VAL A 173 -0.86 21.98 15.24
CA VAL A 173 -2.30 21.99 15.53
C VAL A 173 -2.94 20.64 15.19
N TYR A 174 -2.55 20.02 14.08
CA TYR A 174 -3.03 18.68 13.72
C TYR A 174 -2.70 17.64 14.80
N LEU A 175 -1.47 17.64 15.33
CA LEU A 175 -1.08 16.74 16.43
C LEU A 175 -1.90 16.99 17.71
N CYS A 176 -2.30 18.25 17.96
CA CYS A 176 -3.22 18.59 19.05
C CYS A 176 -4.63 18.01 18.81
N CYS A 177 -5.14 18.05 17.57
CA CYS A 177 -6.41 17.42 17.22
C CYS A 177 -6.40 15.92 17.49
N LEU A 178 -5.33 15.21 17.11
CA LEU A 178 -5.14 13.78 17.40
C LEU A 178 -5.14 13.50 18.91
N TYR A 179 -4.36 14.28 19.67
CA TYR A 179 -4.30 14.14 21.12
C TYR A 179 -5.68 14.34 21.77
N ARG A 180 -6.43 15.37 21.35
CA ARG A 180 -7.79 15.63 21.87
C ARG A 180 -8.81 14.57 21.46
N ALA A 181 -8.64 13.93 20.32
CA ALA A 181 -9.41 12.76 19.90
C ALA A 181 -9.03 11.45 20.65
N GLY A 182 -8.01 11.50 21.52
CA GLY A 182 -7.58 10.39 22.36
C GLY A 182 -6.62 9.42 21.66
N PHE A 183 -5.95 9.83 20.59
CA PHE A 183 -4.86 9.06 20.00
C PHE A 183 -3.67 9.06 20.98
N LYS A 184 -3.10 7.89 21.25
CA LYS A 184 -2.05 7.72 22.26
C LYS A 184 -0.67 8.02 21.68
N ALA A 185 -0.10 9.17 22.02
CA ALA A 185 1.30 9.46 21.73
C ALA A 185 2.26 8.73 22.69
N SER A 186 3.54 8.66 22.32
CA SER A 186 4.60 8.26 23.25
C SER A 186 4.67 9.24 24.43
N PRO A 187 4.88 8.79 25.69
CA PRO A 187 4.94 9.69 26.86
C PRO A 187 6.00 10.78 26.77
N LYS A 188 7.05 10.59 25.95
CA LYS A 188 8.14 11.56 25.74
C LYS A 188 7.94 12.41 24.48
N PHE A 189 6.80 12.29 23.81
CA PHE A 189 6.53 13.03 22.57
C PHE A 189 6.44 14.53 22.86
N LYS A 190 7.17 15.32 22.09
CA LYS A 190 7.19 16.78 22.18
C LYS A 190 6.85 17.38 20.83
N VAL A 191 6.09 18.46 20.85
CA VAL A 191 5.75 19.24 19.66
C VAL A 191 6.59 20.51 19.63
N LYS A 192 7.16 20.81 18.46
CA LYS A 192 7.98 22.01 18.21
C LYS A 192 7.35 22.84 17.12
N PHE A 193 7.29 24.15 17.32
CA PHE A 193 6.93 25.12 16.27
C PHE A 193 7.45 26.51 16.66
N LYS A 194 7.47 27.44 15.71
CA LYS A 194 7.93 28.82 15.94
C LYS A 194 6.78 29.83 15.85
N ALA A 195 6.71 30.73 16.82
CA ALA A 195 5.86 31.92 16.81
C ALA A 195 6.71 33.16 17.11
N ASN A 196 6.32 34.33 16.58
CA ASN A 196 7.03 35.58 16.86
C ASN A 196 6.78 36.02 18.32
N GLN A 197 7.65 36.88 18.85
CA GLN A 197 7.61 37.30 20.26
C GLN A 197 6.25 37.90 20.64
N ASP A 198 5.72 38.83 19.84
CA ASP A 198 4.44 39.49 20.10
C ASP A 198 3.27 38.49 20.22
N VAL A 199 3.25 37.46 19.37
CA VAL A 199 2.23 36.40 19.44
C VAL A 199 2.47 35.49 20.65
N ARG A 200 3.72 35.16 20.99
CA ARG A 200 4.00 34.37 22.20
C ARG A 200 3.54 35.09 23.46
N ASP A 201 3.85 36.38 23.56
CA ASP A 201 3.45 37.22 24.70
C ASP A 201 1.94 37.42 24.76
N ALA A 202 1.26 37.48 23.62
CA ALA A 202 -0.20 37.58 23.59
C ALA A 202 -0.91 36.26 23.99
N VAL A 203 -0.35 35.11 23.60
CA VAL A 203 -1.01 33.79 23.74
C VAL A 203 -0.65 33.11 25.06
N SER A 204 0.63 33.06 25.41
CA SER A 204 1.12 32.36 26.60
C SER A 204 2.50 32.92 26.99
N PRO A 205 2.54 34.00 27.80
CA PRO A 205 3.78 34.62 28.24
C PRO A 205 4.73 33.61 28.90
N GLY A 206 6.02 33.65 28.50
CA GLY A 206 7.06 32.78 29.07
C GLY A 206 7.09 31.35 28.53
N VAL A 207 6.21 30.98 27.59
CA VAL A 207 6.28 29.69 26.90
C VAL A 207 6.91 29.86 25.53
N ASP A 208 8.01 29.12 25.29
CA ASP A 208 8.64 29.03 23.98
C ASP A 208 8.41 27.64 23.35
N PRO A 209 7.51 27.52 22.35
CA PRO A 209 7.27 26.25 21.68
C PRO A 209 8.44 25.73 20.85
N SER A 210 9.45 26.56 20.55
CA SER A 210 10.59 26.14 19.71
C SER A 210 11.52 25.14 20.41
N GLU A 211 11.55 25.15 21.74
CA GLU A 211 12.30 24.20 22.57
C GLU A 211 11.62 22.82 22.69
N GLY A 212 10.34 22.75 22.31
CA GLY A 212 9.52 21.55 22.38
C GLY A 212 8.72 21.46 23.67
N ILE A 213 7.40 21.43 23.51
CA ILE A 213 6.42 21.39 24.60
C ILE A 213 5.63 20.08 24.57
N THR A 214 4.99 19.73 25.68
CA THR A 214 4.10 18.55 25.75
C THR A 214 2.84 18.79 24.93
N LEU A 215 2.14 17.71 24.56
CA LEU A 215 0.89 17.81 23.81
C LEU A 215 -0.17 18.61 24.56
N GLU A 216 -0.26 18.43 25.89
CA GLU A 216 -1.16 19.18 26.76
C GLU A 216 -0.91 20.69 26.66
N LYS A 217 0.35 21.12 26.87
CA LYS A 217 0.73 22.53 26.76
C LYS A 217 0.54 23.08 25.35
N CYS A 218 0.76 22.26 24.33
CA CYS A 218 0.54 22.63 22.93
C CYS A 218 -0.95 22.89 22.66
N VAL A 219 -1.84 22.02 23.15
CA VAL A 219 -3.29 22.21 23.07
C VAL A 219 -3.70 23.52 23.76
N ASP A 220 -3.27 23.73 25.01
CA ASP A 220 -3.60 24.94 25.77
C ASP A 220 -3.15 26.21 25.04
N TRP A 221 -1.96 26.17 24.42
CA TRP A 221 -1.42 27.27 23.63
C TRP A 221 -2.30 27.58 22.41
N TRP A 222 -2.66 26.57 21.61
CA TRP A 222 -3.44 26.76 20.39
C TRP A 222 -4.92 27.10 20.67
N GLU A 223 -5.52 26.55 21.73
CA GLU A 223 -6.86 26.94 22.18
C GLU A 223 -6.87 28.40 22.65
N SER A 224 -5.84 28.83 23.39
CA SER A 224 -5.69 30.23 23.83
C SER A 224 -5.54 31.16 22.63
N LEU A 225 -4.71 30.80 21.65
CA LEU A 225 -4.55 31.57 20.41
C LEU A 225 -5.89 31.78 19.71
N TRP A 226 -6.66 30.72 19.49
CA TRP A 226 -7.94 30.83 18.77
C TRP A 226 -9.02 31.57 19.57
N ASN A 227 -8.91 31.64 20.89
CA ASN A 227 -9.84 32.46 21.68
C ASN A 227 -9.61 33.96 21.50
N ILE A 228 -8.37 34.38 21.19
CA ILE A 228 -8.00 35.80 21.13
C ILE A 228 -7.68 36.30 19.72
N TYR A 229 -7.59 35.42 18.72
CA TYR A 229 -7.04 35.69 17.39
C TYR A 229 -7.63 36.93 16.71
N ASP A 230 -8.96 37.04 16.65
CA ASP A 230 -9.64 38.17 15.99
C ASP A 230 -9.64 39.47 16.84
N ASN A 231 -9.46 39.37 18.16
CA ASN A 231 -9.67 40.48 19.09
C ASN A 231 -8.36 41.05 19.66
N ASN A 232 -7.23 40.36 19.52
CA ASN A 232 -5.95 40.81 20.08
C ASN A 232 -5.18 41.69 19.08
N SER A 233 -4.60 42.79 19.59
CA SER A 233 -3.87 43.77 18.79
C SER A 233 -2.62 43.20 18.09
N ALA A 234 -2.02 42.14 18.61
CA ALA A 234 -0.85 41.50 18.00
C ALA A 234 -1.14 41.00 16.57
N PHE A 235 -2.30 40.36 16.35
CA PHE A 235 -2.65 39.81 15.04
C PHE A 235 -3.10 40.89 14.04
N SER A 236 -3.85 41.90 14.50
CA SER A 236 -4.22 43.04 13.64
C SER A 236 -3.01 43.89 13.25
N THR A 237 -2.03 44.05 14.16
CA THR A 237 -0.75 44.70 13.89
C THR A 237 0.08 43.88 12.90
N TYR A 238 0.17 42.56 13.08
CA TYR A 238 0.86 41.67 12.14
C TYR A 238 0.28 41.79 10.72
N LYS A 239 -1.06 41.77 10.59
CA LYS A 239 -1.74 41.92 9.30
C LYS A 239 -1.40 43.23 8.61
N LYS A 240 -1.40 44.35 9.36
CA LYS A 240 -1.02 45.66 8.84
C LYS A 240 0.44 45.72 8.37
N GLN A 241 1.36 45.07 9.10
CA GLN A 241 2.80 45.11 8.79
C GLN A 241 3.21 44.15 7.67
N LYS A 242 2.59 42.97 7.59
CA LYS A 242 2.96 41.91 6.64
C LYS A 242 2.07 41.85 5.41
N GLY A 243 0.93 42.56 5.41
CA GLY A 243 -0.03 42.56 4.31
C GLY A 243 -0.88 41.29 4.20
N HIS A 244 -0.74 40.35 5.14
CA HIS A 244 -1.50 39.10 5.20
C HIS A 244 -1.70 38.65 6.64
N GLU A 245 -2.64 37.74 6.87
CA GLU A 245 -2.94 37.22 8.21
C GLU A 245 -1.83 36.30 8.74
N TRP A 246 -1.77 36.15 10.06
CA TRP A 246 -0.77 35.32 10.73
C TRP A 246 -1.06 33.82 10.58
N ALA A 247 -2.34 33.45 10.68
CA ALA A 247 -2.86 32.13 10.34
C ALA A 247 -3.45 32.15 8.93
N ASP A 248 -2.98 31.24 8.08
CA ASP A 248 -3.58 30.97 6.78
C ASP A 248 -4.86 30.12 6.93
N GLU A 249 -5.56 29.90 5.83
CA GLU A 249 -6.84 29.18 5.83
C GLU A 249 -6.69 27.72 6.31
N ASP A 250 -5.57 27.07 5.99
CA ASP A 250 -5.25 25.72 6.46
C ASP A 250 -5.10 25.69 7.99
N LEU A 251 -4.32 26.61 8.56
CA LEU A 251 -4.13 26.70 10.00
C LEU A 251 -5.46 27.01 10.70
N LYS A 252 -6.30 27.89 10.14
CA LYS A 252 -7.64 28.17 10.67
C LYS A 252 -8.53 26.94 10.63
N ALA A 253 -8.54 26.17 9.54
CA ALA A 253 -9.32 24.94 9.44
C ALA A 253 -8.95 23.93 10.54
N LEU A 254 -7.65 23.79 10.83
CA LEU A 254 -7.16 22.96 11.93
C LEU A 254 -7.53 23.52 13.31
N LEU A 255 -7.52 24.84 13.50
CA LEU A 255 -7.93 25.48 14.76
C LEU A 255 -9.43 25.30 15.03
N VAL A 256 -10.27 25.38 13.99
CA VAL A 256 -11.70 25.03 14.09
C VAL A 256 -11.86 23.59 14.53
N MET A 257 -11.08 22.67 13.96
CA MET A 257 -11.06 21.26 14.36
C MET A 257 -10.65 21.07 15.82
N LEU A 258 -9.59 21.73 16.27
CA LEU A 258 -9.08 21.62 17.64
C LEU A 258 -10.08 22.17 18.67
N THR A 259 -10.66 23.33 18.38
CA THR A 259 -11.40 24.13 19.37
C THR A 259 -12.91 23.93 19.31
N LEU A 260 -13.42 23.29 18.25
CA LEU A 260 -14.83 23.12 17.93
C LEU A 260 -15.55 24.43 17.61
N LYS A 261 -14.82 25.53 17.39
CA LYS A 261 -15.35 26.88 17.19
C LYS A 261 -15.08 27.34 15.76
N SER A 262 -16.13 27.51 14.96
CA SER A 262 -16.01 28.01 13.58
C SER A 262 -15.50 29.46 13.50
N LYS A 263 -15.55 30.21 14.60
CA LYS A 263 -15.03 31.59 14.72
C LYS A 263 -14.15 31.73 15.96
N SER A 264 -13.10 32.54 15.84
CA SER A 264 -12.22 32.90 16.97
C SER A 264 -13.04 33.49 18.12
N GLY A 265 -12.76 33.06 19.35
CA GLY A 265 -13.47 33.50 20.56
C GLY A 265 -14.95 33.10 20.65
N GLY A 266 -15.48 32.36 19.67
CA GLY A 266 -16.88 31.93 19.63
C GLY A 266 -17.22 30.79 20.60
N ARG A 267 -18.49 30.37 20.57
CA ARG A 267 -18.95 29.14 21.22
C ARG A 267 -18.64 27.93 20.34
N ALA A 268 -18.53 26.75 20.94
CA ALA A 268 -18.42 25.51 20.18
C ALA A 268 -19.69 25.29 19.34
N ASP A 269 -19.53 25.12 18.04
CA ASP A 269 -20.62 25.03 17.05
C ASP A 269 -20.42 23.93 15.99
N CYS A 270 -19.35 23.14 16.09
CA CYS A 270 -19.10 21.96 15.26
C CYS A 270 -18.57 20.78 16.09
N SER A 271 -18.48 19.59 15.49
CA SER A 271 -17.93 18.40 16.16
C SER A 271 -16.40 18.41 16.26
N GLY A 272 -15.70 19.11 15.37
CA GLY A 272 -14.24 19.28 15.38
C GLY A 272 -13.49 17.95 15.42
N PHE A 273 -12.45 17.83 16.26
CA PHE A 273 -11.63 16.64 16.41
C PHE A 273 -12.42 15.36 16.74
N ARG A 274 -13.65 15.47 17.23
CA ARG A 274 -14.47 14.29 17.62
C ARG A 274 -14.80 13.39 16.42
N ILE A 275 -14.78 13.93 15.19
CA ILE A 275 -14.98 13.12 13.97
C ILE A 275 -13.83 12.12 13.74
N LEU A 276 -12.69 12.30 14.41
CA LEU A 276 -11.52 11.42 14.28
C LEU A 276 -11.65 10.14 15.14
N ASN A 277 -12.66 10.06 16.02
CA ASN A 277 -12.86 8.92 16.92
C ASN A 277 -12.93 7.56 16.20
N PRO A 278 -13.64 7.40 15.06
CA PRO A 278 -13.70 6.12 14.35
C PRO A 278 -12.34 5.68 13.79
N VAL A 279 -11.49 6.65 13.41
CA VAL A 279 -10.19 6.39 12.80
C VAL A 279 -9.15 5.94 13.83
N ARG A 280 -9.39 6.20 15.13
CA ARG A 280 -8.45 5.93 16.22
C ARG A 280 -8.01 4.47 16.30
N GLU A 281 -8.84 3.52 15.88
CA GLU A 281 -8.48 2.10 15.89
C GLU A 281 -7.36 1.76 14.89
N GLN A 282 -7.14 2.60 13.88
CA GLN A 282 -6.07 2.45 12.90
C GLN A 282 -4.71 2.96 13.45
N HIS A 283 -4.70 3.53 14.65
CA HIS A 283 -3.51 4.09 15.26
C HIS A 283 -2.73 3.09 16.11
N THR A 284 -1.41 3.10 15.96
CA THR A 284 -0.48 2.47 16.90
C THR A 284 0.42 3.50 17.58
N SER A 285 0.57 3.35 18.89
CA SER A 285 1.49 4.17 19.71
C SER A 285 2.92 3.63 19.77
N THR A 286 3.12 2.41 19.25
CA THR A 286 4.42 1.74 19.27
C THR A 286 5.37 2.45 18.31
N LEU A 287 6.61 2.67 18.75
CA LEU A 287 7.70 3.06 17.88
C LEU A 287 8.14 1.82 17.10
N GLN A 288 7.41 1.54 16.02
CA GLN A 288 7.73 0.47 15.08
C GLN A 288 8.05 1.08 13.72
N THR A 289 8.87 0.39 12.95
CA THR A 289 9.04 0.70 11.53
C THR A 289 7.65 0.70 10.86
N PRO A 290 7.31 1.71 10.04
CA PRO A 290 6.07 1.71 9.28
C PRO A 290 5.89 0.38 8.54
N TYR A 291 4.67 -0.17 8.56
CA TYR A 291 4.44 -1.53 8.07
C TYR A 291 4.84 -1.70 6.60
N ASP A 292 4.65 -0.69 5.76
CA ASP A 292 5.05 -0.69 4.35
C ASP A 292 6.58 -0.76 4.19
N GLN A 293 7.31 -0.09 5.07
CA GLN A 293 8.78 -0.16 5.12
C GLN A 293 9.27 -1.50 5.68
N ASP A 294 8.62 -2.04 6.71
CA ASP A 294 8.98 -3.36 7.25
C ASP A 294 8.72 -4.47 6.22
N ILE A 295 7.58 -4.42 5.52
CA ILE A 295 7.26 -5.30 4.39
C ILE A 295 8.33 -5.21 3.32
N LEU A 296 8.69 -3.99 2.88
CA LEU A 296 9.75 -3.79 1.89
C LEU A 296 11.07 -4.43 2.33
N ASN A 297 11.50 -4.18 3.58
CA ASN A 297 12.74 -4.74 4.12
C ASN A 297 12.74 -6.27 4.07
N LYS A 298 11.63 -6.92 4.44
CA LYS A 298 11.50 -8.38 4.39
C LYS A 298 11.45 -8.92 2.97
N LEU A 299 10.80 -8.22 2.03
CA LEU A 299 10.79 -8.59 0.62
C LEU A 299 12.19 -8.52 0.00
N ARG A 300 12.99 -7.51 0.36
CA ARG A 300 14.40 -7.41 -0.04
C ARG A 300 15.27 -8.54 0.52
N GLN A 301 14.84 -9.19 1.59
CA GLN A 301 15.47 -10.39 2.17
C GLN A 301 14.97 -11.71 1.54
N GLY A 302 14.08 -11.66 0.54
CA GLY A 302 13.52 -12.86 -0.08
C GLY A 302 12.42 -13.55 0.75
N LYS A 303 11.79 -12.84 1.69
CA LYS A 303 10.68 -13.41 2.49
C LYS A 303 9.38 -13.43 1.69
N ILE A 304 8.47 -14.30 2.12
CA ILE A 304 7.08 -14.38 1.65
C ILE A 304 6.24 -13.53 2.61
N ILE A 305 5.53 -12.55 2.05
CA ILE A 305 4.64 -11.66 2.79
C ILE A 305 3.21 -12.00 2.39
N ILE A 306 2.36 -12.25 3.38
CA ILE A 306 0.91 -12.39 3.15
C ILE A 306 0.22 -11.20 3.80
N VAL A 307 -0.45 -10.39 2.98
CA VAL A 307 -1.28 -9.28 3.42
C VAL A 307 -2.71 -9.78 3.42
N ASP A 308 -3.24 -10.09 4.60
CA ASP A 308 -4.61 -10.57 4.78
C ASP A 308 -5.59 -9.40 4.75
N LEU A 309 -6.37 -9.35 3.67
CA LEU A 309 -7.42 -8.37 3.39
C LEU A 309 -8.82 -9.00 3.51
N SER A 310 -8.95 -10.18 4.11
CA SER A 310 -10.24 -10.86 4.24
C SER A 310 -11.21 -10.22 5.23
N LEU A 311 -10.69 -9.46 6.19
CA LEU A 311 -11.48 -8.79 7.23
C LEU A 311 -11.14 -7.31 7.30
N GLY A 312 -12.14 -6.47 7.57
CA GLY A 312 -11.98 -5.02 7.71
C GLY A 312 -12.78 -4.23 6.66
N ASN A 313 -12.51 -2.93 6.60
CA ASN A 313 -13.16 -2.04 5.66
C ASN A 313 -12.44 -2.08 4.28
N PRO A 314 -13.15 -2.33 3.16
CA PRO A 314 -12.55 -2.42 1.82
C PRO A 314 -11.77 -1.16 1.40
N GLU A 315 -12.21 0.03 1.77
CA GLU A 315 -11.53 1.29 1.42
C GLU A 315 -10.16 1.40 2.13
N ILE A 316 -10.11 0.98 3.40
CA ILE A 316 -8.86 0.94 4.18
C ILE A 316 -7.90 -0.10 3.59
N GLN A 317 -8.43 -1.27 3.22
CA GLN A 317 -7.64 -2.34 2.59
C GLN A 317 -7.03 -1.90 1.25
N ALA A 318 -7.82 -1.23 0.40
CA ALA A 318 -7.36 -0.69 -0.87
C ALA A 318 -6.24 0.34 -0.66
N MET A 319 -6.45 1.27 0.27
CA MET A 319 -5.47 2.31 0.60
C MET A 319 -4.15 1.73 1.15
N PHE A 320 -4.18 0.74 2.05
CA PHE A 320 -2.96 0.09 2.53
C PHE A 320 -2.24 -0.69 1.43
N SER A 321 -2.99 -1.40 0.59
CA SER A 321 -2.41 -2.14 -0.53
C SER A 321 -1.73 -1.21 -1.52
N GLU A 322 -2.36 -0.07 -1.81
CA GLU A 322 -1.81 0.97 -2.66
C GLU A 322 -0.52 1.55 -2.07
N ARG A 323 -0.53 1.87 -0.77
CA ARG A 323 0.64 2.38 -0.05
C ARG A 323 1.83 1.42 -0.10
N ILE A 324 1.60 0.12 0.13
CA ILE A 324 2.63 -0.91 0.04
C ILE A 324 3.21 -0.96 -1.39
N CYS A 325 2.36 -0.99 -2.41
CA CYS A 325 2.79 -1.01 -3.80
C CYS A 325 3.61 0.23 -4.16
N ARG A 326 3.19 1.42 -3.73
CA ARG A 326 3.90 2.69 -3.98
C ARG A 326 5.27 2.68 -3.31
N ARG A 327 5.37 2.21 -2.07
CA ARG A 327 6.64 2.09 -1.32
C ARG A 327 7.63 1.20 -2.06
N ILE A 328 7.22 -0.01 -2.45
CA ILE A 328 8.09 -0.98 -3.13
C ILE A 328 8.52 -0.46 -4.49
N PHE A 329 7.59 0.11 -5.27
CA PHE A 329 7.89 0.62 -6.60
C PHE A 329 8.88 1.80 -6.57
N THR A 330 8.68 2.74 -5.65
CA THR A 330 9.59 3.88 -5.46
C THR A 330 10.98 3.44 -5.02
N ASP A 331 11.09 2.47 -4.10
CA ASP A 331 12.39 1.89 -3.71
C ASP A 331 13.10 1.22 -4.90
N ALA A 332 12.37 0.43 -5.68
CA ALA A 332 12.95 -0.26 -6.83
C ALA A 332 13.48 0.72 -7.90
N ILE A 333 12.76 1.82 -8.15
CA ILE A 333 13.22 2.91 -9.02
C ILE A 333 14.46 3.57 -8.44
N ALA A 334 14.45 3.93 -7.16
CA ALA A 334 15.58 4.61 -6.52
C ALA A 334 16.86 3.76 -6.53
N ARG A 335 16.72 2.45 -6.32
CA ARG A 335 17.82 1.49 -6.48
C ARG A 335 18.34 1.46 -7.91
N PHE A 336 17.43 1.33 -8.89
CA PHE A 336 17.78 1.28 -10.30
C PHE A 336 18.53 2.55 -10.76
N THR A 337 18.02 3.74 -10.43
CA THR A 337 18.66 5.02 -10.80
C THR A 337 19.99 5.25 -10.09
N SER A 338 20.17 4.66 -8.91
CA SER A 338 21.43 4.73 -8.15
C SER A 338 22.41 3.60 -8.50
N THR A 339 22.13 2.80 -9.55
CA THR A 339 22.94 1.63 -9.94
C THR A 339 23.15 0.65 -8.78
N ARG A 340 22.12 0.48 -7.94
CA ARG A 340 22.09 -0.53 -6.87
C ARG A 340 21.26 -1.73 -7.33
N PRO A 341 21.64 -2.95 -6.92
CA PRO A 341 20.90 -4.13 -7.31
C PRO A 341 19.49 -4.15 -6.75
N ASN A 342 18.60 -4.74 -7.54
CA ASN A 342 17.24 -5.13 -7.15
C ASN A 342 17.16 -6.66 -7.17
N ASN A 343 16.76 -7.28 -6.06
CA ASN A 343 16.22 -8.63 -6.13
C ASN A 343 14.85 -8.61 -6.83
N PHE A 344 14.39 -9.78 -7.27
CA PHE A 344 13.03 -9.91 -7.77
C PHE A 344 12.01 -9.78 -6.62
N ILE A 345 10.93 -9.05 -6.86
CA ILE A 345 9.75 -9.05 -6.00
C ILE A 345 8.55 -9.45 -6.84
N GLN A 346 7.90 -10.56 -6.47
CA GLN A 346 6.72 -11.08 -7.14
C GLN A 346 5.45 -10.70 -6.38
N PHE A 347 4.58 -9.94 -7.03
CA PHE A 347 3.28 -9.55 -6.49
C PHE A 347 2.21 -10.57 -6.91
N TYR A 348 1.30 -10.93 -6.00
CA TYR A 348 0.17 -11.81 -6.25
C TYR A 348 -1.12 -11.09 -5.88
N PHE A 349 -1.97 -10.83 -6.87
CA PHE A 349 -3.27 -10.19 -6.71
C PHE A 349 -4.38 -11.16 -7.10
N GLU A 350 -5.19 -11.57 -6.13
CA GLU A 350 -6.47 -12.25 -6.38
C GLU A 350 -7.57 -11.24 -6.72
N GLU A 351 -8.65 -11.73 -7.34
CA GLU A 351 -9.79 -10.93 -7.80
C GLU A 351 -9.38 -9.59 -8.45
N ALA A 352 -8.41 -9.70 -9.35
CA ALA A 352 -7.68 -8.59 -9.96
C ALA A 352 -8.56 -7.58 -10.72
N HIS A 353 -9.79 -7.93 -11.07
CA HIS A 353 -10.75 -7.00 -11.69
C HIS A 353 -11.05 -5.79 -10.79
N ASN A 354 -10.91 -5.91 -9.46
CA ASN A 354 -11.07 -4.81 -8.52
C ASN A 354 -9.91 -3.81 -8.54
N LEU A 355 -8.73 -4.22 -8.99
CA LEU A 355 -7.49 -3.41 -8.95
C LEU A 355 -7.07 -2.91 -10.33
N PHE A 356 -7.54 -3.55 -11.39
CA PHE A 356 -7.14 -3.26 -12.78
C PHE A 356 -8.34 -3.05 -13.73
N PRO A 357 -9.32 -2.18 -13.38
CA PRO A 357 -10.54 -2.07 -14.16
C PRO A 357 -10.32 -1.45 -15.54
N LYS A 358 -10.97 -2.01 -16.57
CA LYS A 358 -10.91 -1.54 -17.97
C LYS A 358 -11.33 -0.07 -18.17
N LYS A 359 -12.21 0.45 -17.31
CA LYS A 359 -12.70 1.84 -17.39
C LYS A 359 -11.60 2.88 -17.15
N GLU A 360 -10.49 2.48 -16.53
CA GLU A 360 -9.41 3.37 -16.10
C GLU A 360 -8.16 3.30 -16.99
N ASP A 361 -8.29 2.80 -18.23
CA ASP A 361 -7.20 2.67 -19.21
C ASP A 361 -6.40 3.98 -19.45
N ARG A 362 -6.98 5.13 -19.12
CA ARG A 362 -6.41 6.47 -19.30
C ARG A 362 -5.73 7.04 -18.05
N ASP A 363 -5.99 6.50 -16.86
CA ASP A 363 -5.39 7.03 -15.62
C ASP A 363 -4.07 6.31 -15.29
N LEU A 364 -2.97 6.90 -15.76
CA LEU A 364 -1.61 6.42 -15.51
C LEU A 364 -1.09 6.81 -14.11
N SER A 365 -1.86 7.57 -13.32
CA SER A 365 -1.45 8.00 -11.97
C SER A 365 -1.56 6.89 -10.92
N GLN A 366 -2.36 5.86 -11.22
CA GLN A 366 -2.54 4.72 -10.34
C GLN A 366 -1.31 3.80 -10.33
N ILE A 367 -0.89 3.43 -9.12
CA ILE A 367 0.30 2.61 -8.91
C ILE A 367 0.21 1.23 -9.58
N TYR A 368 -0.98 0.63 -9.61
CA TYR A 368 -1.21 -0.68 -10.20
C TYR A 368 -0.92 -0.71 -11.70
N ASN A 369 -1.36 0.31 -12.44
CA ASN A 369 -1.07 0.47 -13.87
C ASN A 369 0.43 0.67 -14.13
N ARG A 370 1.12 1.45 -13.29
CA ARG A 370 2.57 1.65 -13.39
C ARG A 370 3.34 0.37 -13.07
N LEU A 371 2.96 -0.35 -12.02
CA LEU A 371 3.53 -1.65 -11.67
C LEU A 371 3.39 -2.64 -12.83
N ALA A 372 2.20 -2.71 -13.42
CA ALA A 372 1.95 -3.56 -14.58
C ALA A 372 2.80 -3.12 -15.80
N LYS A 373 2.85 -1.83 -16.17
CA LYS A 373 3.57 -1.39 -17.39
C LYS A 373 5.09 -1.36 -17.24
N GLU A 374 5.59 -0.92 -16.09
CA GLU A 374 7.00 -0.57 -15.89
C GLU A 374 7.73 -1.53 -14.94
N GLY A 375 7.01 -2.26 -14.06
CA GLY A 375 7.60 -3.04 -12.98
C GLY A 375 8.69 -4.03 -13.41
N ALA A 376 8.52 -4.67 -14.57
CA ALA A 376 9.49 -5.62 -15.11
C ALA A 376 10.89 -4.99 -15.34
N LYS A 377 10.99 -3.67 -15.58
CA LYS A 377 12.27 -2.96 -15.71
C LYS A 377 13.04 -2.90 -14.39
N PHE A 378 12.34 -3.07 -13.27
CA PHE A 378 12.86 -2.93 -11.91
C PHE A 378 12.81 -4.25 -11.14
N ASN A 379 12.77 -5.39 -11.86
CA ASN A 379 12.65 -6.74 -11.30
C ASN A 379 11.36 -6.95 -10.46
N LEU A 380 10.30 -6.18 -10.73
CA LEU A 380 8.99 -6.36 -10.11
C LEU A 380 8.08 -7.16 -11.04
N GLY A 381 7.69 -8.36 -10.60
CA GLY A 381 6.79 -9.25 -11.33
C GLY A 381 5.36 -9.13 -10.83
N LEU A 382 4.40 -9.44 -11.70
CA LEU A 382 2.97 -9.36 -11.40
C LEU A 382 2.27 -10.68 -11.72
N ILE A 383 1.70 -11.32 -10.71
CA ILE A 383 0.75 -12.41 -10.88
C ILE A 383 -0.62 -11.87 -10.52
N TYR A 384 -1.56 -12.01 -11.44
CA TYR A 384 -2.93 -11.56 -11.22
C TYR A 384 -3.93 -12.63 -11.64
N ALA A 385 -4.91 -12.86 -10.77
CA ALA A 385 -5.89 -13.91 -10.90
C ALA A 385 -7.30 -13.33 -10.88
N THR A 386 -8.16 -13.69 -11.84
CA THR A 386 -9.55 -13.23 -11.90
C THR A 386 -10.42 -14.18 -12.73
N GLN A 387 -11.73 -14.08 -12.57
CA GLN A 387 -12.72 -14.80 -13.37
C GLN A 387 -13.21 -13.94 -14.55
N GLU A 388 -13.08 -12.62 -14.42
CA GLU A 388 -13.50 -11.62 -15.40
C GLU A 388 -12.29 -11.09 -16.20
N VAL A 389 -11.94 -11.77 -17.28
CA VAL A 389 -10.88 -11.34 -18.22
C VAL A 389 -11.27 -10.01 -18.87
N SER A 390 -12.53 -9.88 -19.27
CA SER A 390 -13.09 -8.73 -19.99
C SER A 390 -13.07 -7.44 -19.18
N SER A 391 -13.03 -7.54 -17.85
CA SER A 391 -12.94 -6.44 -16.89
C SER A 391 -11.51 -5.91 -16.69
N ILE A 392 -10.48 -6.65 -17.10
CA ILE A 392 -9.07 -6.24 -16.96
C ILE A 392 -8.69 -5.23 -18.06
N SER A 393 -7.89 -4.24 -17.70
CA SER A 393 -7.26 -3.29 -18.63
C SER A 393 -6.60 -4.00 -19.82
N SER A 394 -6.94 -3.54 -21.04
CA SER A 394 -6.39 -4.08 -22.28
C SER A 394 -4.87 -3.89 -22.38
N ASN A 395 -4.35 -2.82 -21.76
CA ASN A 395 -2.91 -2.55 -21.71
C ASN A 395 -2.15 -3.59 -20.88
N ILE A 396 -2.76 -4.09 -19.81
CA ILE A 396 -2.16 -5.11 -18.94
C ILE A 396 -2.19 -6.47 -19.64
N LEU A 397 -3.33 -6.82 -20.26
CA LEU A 397 -3.45 -8.04 -21.06
C LEU A 397 -2.39 -8.11 -22.17
N LYS A 398 -2.23 -7.05 -22.97
CA LYS A 398 -1.20 -6.99 -24.03
C LYS A 398 0.23 -7.14 -23.52
N ALA A 399 0.49 -6.70 -22.29
CA ALA A 399 1.80 -6.72 -21.68
C ALA A 399 2.10 -8.06 -20.97
N THR A 400 1.09 -8.91 -20.78
CA THR A 400 1.20 -10.16 -20.01
C THR A 400 1.97 -11.22 -20.78
N GLN A 401 3.00 -11.79 -20.16
CA GLN A 401 3.90 -12.73 -20.83
C GLN A 401 3.47 -14.19 -20.66
N ASN A 402 2.88 -14.53 -19.50
CA ASN A 402 2.45 -15.89 -19.20
C ASN A 402 0.95 -15.95 -18.95
N TRP A 403 0.31 -17.02 -19.42
CA TRP A 403 -1.13 -17.20 -19.37
C TRP A 403 -1.45 -18.60 -18.90
N PHE A 404 -2.27 -18.69 -17.86
CA PHE A 404 -2.79 -19.93 -17.30
C PHE A 404 -4.30 -19.84 -17.32
N ILE A 405 -4.92 -20.50 -18.30
CA ILE A 405 -6.36 -20.44 -18.51
C ILE A 405 -6.95 -21.78 -18.13
N SER A 406 -7.66 -21.81 -17.01
CA SER A 406 -8.51 -22.94 -16.63
C SER A 406 -9.92 -22.75 -17.21
N HIS A 407 -10.94 -23.43 -16.66
CA HIS A 407 -12.29 -23.32 -17.18
C HIS A 407 -12.89 -21.91 -17.01
N LEU A 408 -13.51 -21.42 -18.08
CA LEU A 408 -14.33 -20.21 -18.15
C LEU A 408 -15.71 -20.58 -18.69
N ASN A 409 -16.77 -20.08 -18.06
CA ASN A 409 -18.14 -20.49 -18.35
C ASN A 409 -18.93 -19.49 -19.22
N ASN A 410 -18.32 -18.37 -19.62
CA ASN A 410 -18.98 -17.28 -20.35
C ASN A 410 -18.32 -17.04 -21.71
N GLU A 411 -19.14 -16.97 -22.78
CA GLU A 411 -18.70 -16.68 -24.14
C GLU A 411 -18.01 -15.32 -24.29
N ASP A 412 -18.44 -14.30 -23.55
CA ASP A 412 -17.85 -12.96 -23.64
C ASP A 412 -16.40 -12.96 -23.16
N GLU A 413 -16.10 -13.70 -22.09
CA GLU A 413 -14.74 -13.88 -21.56
C GLU A 413 -13.84 -14.61 -22.56
N ILE A 414 -14.39 -15.62 -23.22
CA ILE A 414 -13.70 -16.37 -24.26
C ILE A 414 -13.44 -15.50 -25.50
N ARG A 415 -14.41 -14.67 -25.88
CA ARG A 415 -14.27 -13.72 -27.00
C ARG A 415 -13.19 -12.69 -26.69
N GLU A 416 -13.05 -12.25 -25.45
CA GLU A 416 -11.95 -11.38 -25.05
C GLU A 416 -10.61 -12.12 -25.13
N LEU A 417 -10.52 -13.37 -24.63
CA LEU A 417 -9.29 -14.17 -24.71
C LEU A 417 -8.80 -14.40 -26.14
N ARG A 418 -9.71 -14.61 -27.11
CA ARG A 418 -9.36 -14.79 -28.54
C ARG A 418 -8.60 -13.62 -29.15
N LYS A 419 -8.60 -12.45 -28.52
CA LYS A 419 -7.85 -11.28 -28.99
C LYS A 419 -6.36 -11.37 -28.69
N TYR A 420 -5.95 -12.30 -27.84
CA TYR A 420 -4.58 -12.42 -27.34
C TYR A 420 -4.07 -13.83 -27.64
N TYR A 421 -2.91 -13.95 -28.31
CA TYR A 421 -2.31 -15.24 -28.70
C TYR A 421 -3.23 -16.11 -29.58
N ASP A 422 -2.71 -17.24 -30.05
CA ASP A 422 -3.45 -18.22 -30.85
C ASP A 422 -4.36 -19.10 -29.96
N PHE A 423 -5.07 -18.50 -29.00
CA PHE A 423 -6.03 -19.22 -28.15
C PHE A 423 -7.29 -19.66 -28.90
N SER A 424 -7.49 -19.20 -30.15
CA SER A 424 -8.62 -19.58 -31.01
C SER A 424 -8.87 -21.07 -30.99
N ASP A 425 -7.80 -21.85 -31.15
CA ASP A 425 -7.85 -23.31 -31.36
C ASP A 425 -8.22 -24.07 -30.07
N PHE A 426 -8.10 -23.43 -28.91
CA PHE A 426 -8.34 -24.05 -27.61
C PHE A 426 -9.64 -23.60 -26.96
N THR A 427 -10.27 -22.54 -27.48
CA THR A 427 -11.42 -21.89 -26.84
C THR A 427 -12.64 -22.78 -26.66
N GLU A 428 -12.96 -23.68 -27.59
CA GLU A 428 -14.08 -24.62 -27.44
C GLU A 428 -13.89 -25.58 -26.27
N SER A 429 -12.63 -25.99 -26.03
CA SER A 429 -12.28 -26.90 -24.92
C SER A 429 -12.32 -26.21 -23.55
N LEU A 430 -12.32 -24.87 -23.50
CA LEU A 430 -12.39 -24.10 -22.27
C LEU A 430 -13.82 -23.98 -21.73
N ILE A 431 -14.84 -24.10 -22.59
CA ILE A 431 -16.27 -24.07 -22.23
C ILE A 431 -16.70 -25.38 -21.58
N ARG A 432 -16.21 -26.50 -22.10
CA ARG A 432 -16.57 -27.83 -21.61
C ARG A 432 -15.76 -28.13 -20.36
N PHE A 433 -16.43 -28.28 -19.23
CA PHE A 433 -15.81 -28.59 -17.95
C PHE A 433 -16.62 -29.59 -17.15
N SER A 434 -15.93 -30.62 -16.68
CA SER A 434 -16.39 -31.56 -15.68
C SER A 434 -15.60 -31.34 -14.39
N GLN A 435 -16.32 -31.10 -13.29
CA GLN A 435 -15.70 -30.88 -11.97
C GLN A 435 -14.85 -32.06 -11.51
N ASP A 436 -15.19 -33.28 -11.93
CA ASP A 436 -14.55 -34.51 -11.49
C ASP A 436 -13.29 -34.85 -12.30
N THR A 437 -13.22 -34.45 -13.57
CA THR A 437 -12.10 -34.82 -14.47
C THR A 437 -11.17 -33.68 -14.81
N ASP A 438 -11.67 -32.44 -14.83
CA ASP A 438 -10.95 -31.30 -15.43
C ASP A 438 -10.44 -30.31 -14.38
N LYS A 439 -10.65 -30.59 -13.08
CA LYS A 439 -10.15 -29.74 -12.00
C LYS A 439 -8.62 -29.72 -12.02
N GLY A 440 -8.02 -28.54 -12.13
CA GLY A 440 -6.58 -28.36 -12.26
C GLY A 440 -6.07 -28.48 -13.69
N PHE A 441 -6.95 -28.69 -14.68
CA PHE A 441 -6.56 -28.72 -16.09
C PHE A 441 -6.48 -27.29 -16.66
N VAL A 442 -5.30 -26.91 -17.15
CA VAL A 442 -4.95 -25.53 -17.51
C VAL A 442 -4.34 -25.48 -18.90
N ARG A 443 -4.67 -24.44 -19.67
CA ARG A 443 -4.05 -24.10 -20.95
C ARG A 443 -2.98 -23.09 -20.63
N MET A 444 -1.74 -23.54 -20.73
CA MET A 444 -0.58 -22.79 -20.29
C MET A 444 0.19 -22.26 -21.49
N LYS A 445 0.51 -20.97 -21.48
CA LYS A 445 1.47 -20.33 -22.37
C LYS A 445 2.49 -19.61 -21.49
N THR A 446 3.76 -20.00 -21.59
CA THR A 446 4.85 -19.32 -20.88
C THR A 446 5.66 -18.44 -21.83
N TYR A 447 6.52 -17.59 -21.27
CA TYR A 447 7.41 -16.72 -22.02
C TYR A 447 8.40 -17.52 -22.88
N SER A 448 9.00 -18.57 -22.32
CA SER A 448 9.97 -19.45 -22.98
C SER A 448 9.36 -20.35 -24.07
N ASN A 449 8.05 -20.61 -24.02
CA ASN A 449 7.41 -21.60 -24.88
C ASN A 449 6.50 -20.95 -25.92
N PRO A 450 6.73 -21.09 -27.23
CA PRO A 450 5.90 -20.46 -28.26
C PRO A 450 4.48 -21.04 -28.37
N PHE A 451 4.21 -22.22 -27.83
CA PHE A 451 2.91 -22.89 -27.98
C PHE A 451 2.08 -22.85 -26.71
N VAL A 452 0.75 -22.89 -26.88
CA VAL A 452 -0.19 -23.16 -25.80
C VAL A 452 -0.20 -24.66 -25.54
N ILE A 453 0.10 -25.07 -24.30
CA ILE A 453 0.17 -26.47 -23.91
C ILE A 453 -0.91 -26.77 -22.86
N PRO A 454 -1.79 -27.77 -23.08
CA PRO A 454 -2.67 -28.27 -22.04
C PRO A 454 -1.86 -29.03 -20.98
N VAL A 455 -2.03 -28.67 -19.71
CA VAL A 455 -1.34 -29.28 -18.57
C VAL A 455 -2.31 -29.59 -17.45
N GLN A 456 -2.07 -30.68 -16.73
CA GLN A 456 -2.71 -30.94 -15.44
C GLN A 456 -1.79 -30.39 -14.35
N ILE A 457 -2.28 -29.45 -13.55
CA ILE A 457 -1.51 -28.87 -12.45
C ILE A 457 -1.58 -29.81 -11.25
N ASP A 458 -0.41 -30.20 -10.73
CA ASP A 458 -0.31 -31.01 -9.52
C ASP A 458 -0.98 -30.32 -8.33
N ARG A 459 -1.59 -31.12 -7.45
CA ARG A 459 -2.22 -30.62 -6.23
C ARG A 459 -1.19 -30.04 -5.26
N PHE A 460 -1.56 -28.95 -4.60
CA PHE A 460 -0.82 -28.35 -3.51
C PHE A 460 -1.57 -28.54 -2.17
N PRO A 461 -0.90 -28.95 -1.07
CA PRO A 461 0.45 -29.56 -1.06
C PRO A 461 0.47 -30.90 -1.80
N PRO A 462 1.64 -31.42 -2.22
CA PRO A 462 1.71 -32.73 -2.83
C PRO A 462 1.11 -33.79 -1.90
N GLU A 463 0.34 -34.73 -2.46
CA GLU A 463 -0.22 -35.83 -1.66
C GLU A 463 0.92 -36.54 -0.94
N LYS A 464 0.76 -36.79 0.38
CA LYS A 464 1.71 -37.63 1.12
C LYS A 464 1.73 -38.98 0.41
N LYS A 465 2.83 -39.29 -0.27
CA LYS A 465 3.11 -40.66 -0.70
C LYS A 465 3.23 -41.48 0.59
N PHE A 466 2.23 -42.33 0.84
CA PHE A 466 2.25 -43.30 1.93
C PHE A 466 3.26 -44.41 1.64
#